data_AF-A0A357B1Q6-F1
#
_entry.id   AF-A0A357B1Q6-F1
#
_cell.length_a   1.000
_cell.length_b   1.000
_cell.length_c   1.000
_cell.angle_alpha   90.00
_cell.angle_beta   90.00
_cell.angle_gamma   90.00
#
_symmetry.space_group_name_H-M   'P 1'
#
loop_
_entity.id
_entity.type
_entity.pdbx_description
1 polymer ?
#
loop_
_entity_poly.entity_id
_entity_poly.type
_entity_poly.pdbx_seq_one_letter_code
_entity_poly.pdbx_strand_id
1 'polypeptide(L)' 'MEKFIPFEKLSKKMQRELMAQKRGTWGGLNPVTRKPENPKAYNRRKARKWSDDSMTVSSVFMGSEISMWYNYPEGGCSQ' A
#
# COMPACT_ATOMS: atom_id res chain seq x y z
N MET A 1 16.41 33.43 43.74
CA MET A 1 16.52 33.09 42.30
C MET A 1 17.84 32.37 42.10
N GLU A 2 17.81 31.22 41.44
CA GLU A 2 19.04 30.56 40.96
C GLU A 2 19.82 31.56 40.09
N LYS A 3 21.13 31.67 40.31
CA LYS A 3 21.97 32.57 39.50
C LYS A 3 22.14 31.93 38.13
N PHE A 4 21.89 32.69 37.06
CA PHE A 4 22.13 32.22 35.71
C PHE A 4 23.63 32.04 35.48
N ILE A 5 24.07 30.80 35.27
CA ILE A 5 25.45 30.46 34.92
C ILE A 5 25.46 30.00 33.45
N PRO A 6 26.20 30.69 32.55
CA PRO A 6 26.35 30.26 31.18
C PRO A 6 26.93 28.84 31.08
N PHE A 7 26.48 28.05 30.09
CA PHE A 7 26.88 26.65 29.92
C PHE A 7 28.41 26.45 29.86
N GLU A 8 29.12 27.35 29.18
CA GLU A 8 30.58 27.29 29.01
C GLU A 8 31.35 27.41 30.33
N LYS A 9 30.74 28.03 31.35
CA LYS A 9 31.36 28.27 32.66
C LYS A 9 31.03 27.17 33.67
N LEU A 10 30.21 26.19 33.29
CA LEU A 10 29.90 25.04 34.12
C LEU A 10 31.09 24.08 34.18
N SER A 11 31.18 23.33 35.29
CA SER A 11 32.14 22.22 35.37
C SER A 11 31.86 21.18 34.27
N LYS A 12 32.91 20.51 33.81
CA LYS A 12 32.80 19.46 32.78
C LYS A 12 31.79 18.36 33.18
N LYS A 13 31.65 18.08 34.49
CA LYS A 13 30.69 17.11 35.03
C LYS A 13 29.25 17.57 34.81
N MET A 14 28.94 18.80 35.20
CA MET A 14 27.59 19.36 35.09
C MET A 14 27.15 19.53 33.62
N GLN A 15 28.08 19.90 32.74
CA GLN A 15 27.81 19.93 31.29
C GLN A 15 27.40 18.55 30.76
N ARG A 16 28.08 17.48 31.19
CA ARG A 16 27.75 16.10 30.77
C ARG A 16 26.38 15.68 31.26
N GLU A 17 26.02 15.99 32.51
CA GLU A 17 24.71 15.70 33.10
C GLU A 17 23.59 16.40 32.33
N LEU A 18 23.73 17.71 32.06
CA LEU A 18 22.78 18.46 31.24
C LEU A 18 22.65 17.89 29.82
N MET A 19 23.76 17.52 29.20
CA MET A 19 23.74 16.90 27.86
C MET A 19 23.19 15.48 27.89
N ALA A 20 23.36 14.72 28.98
CA ALA A 20 22.74 13.41 29.16
C ALA A 20 21.21 13.54 29.30
N GLN A 21 20.74 14.52 30.08
CA GLN A 21 19.31 14.85 30.19
C GLN A 21 18.69 15.27 28.85
N LYS A 22 19.44 16.00 28.03
CA LYS A 22 19.01 16.40 26.67
C LYS A 22 19.06 15.25 25.66
N ARG A 23 19.91 14.24 25.88
CA ARG A 23 20.05 13.09 24.99
C ARG A 23 18.90 12.10 25.24
N GLY A 24 18.44 11.45 24.17
CA GLY A 24 17.40 10.41 24.25
C GLY A 24 16.05 10.83 23.64
N THR A 25 15.80 12.13 23.49
CA THR A 25 14.63 12.61 22.75
C THR A 25 15.07 13.49 21.58
N TRP A 26 14.36 13.40 20.46
CA TRP A 26 14.59 14.24 19.29
C TRP A 26 13.96 15.64 19.42
N GLY A 27 13.76 16.14 20.64
CA GLY A 27 13.17 17.46 20.89
C GLY A 27 11.74 17.61 20.34
N GLY A 28 10.94 16.55 20.40
CA GLY A 28 9.56 16.52 19.89
C GLY A 28 9.40 16.07 18.43
N LEU A 29 10.51 15.84 17.70
CA LEU A 29 10.46 15.33 16.34
C LEU A 29 10.58 13.80 16.30
N ASN A 30 9.54 13.09 15.89
CA ASN A 30 9.67 11.66 15.64
C ASN A 30 10.23 11.43 14.22
N PRO A 31 11.44 10.87 14.04
CA PRO A 31 11.99 10.60 12.70
C PRO A 31 11.13 9.63 11.88
N VAL A 32 10.26 8.85 12.53
CA VAL A 32 9.33 7.92 11.89
C VAL A 32 8.13 8.65 11.27
N THR A 33 7.66 9.77 11.84
CA THR A 33 6.43 10.43 11.39
C THR A 33 6.59 11.25 10.11
N ARG A 34 7.83 11.53 9.68
CA ARG A 34 8.13 12.19 8.41
C ARG A 34 8.30 11.23 7.24
N LYS A 35 8.13 9.92 7.44
CA LYS A 35 8.30 8.94 6.36
C LYS A 35 7.08 8.99 5.43
N PRO A 36 7.25 9.31 4.13
CA PRO A 36 6.18 9.13 3.16
C PRO A 36 5.84 7.63 3.05
N GLU A 37 4.61 7.32 2.64
CA GLU A 37 4.20 5.94 2.39
C GLU A 37 5.15 5.27 1.38
N ASN A 38 5.52 4.01 1.63
CA ASN A 38 6.39 3.25 0.72
C ASN A 38 5.66 3.04 -0.62
N PRO A 39 6.14 3.62 -1.74
CA PRO A 39 5.45 3.52 -3.03
C PRO A 39 5.46 2.09 -3.60
N LYS A 40 6.42 1.25 -3.18
CA LYS A 40 6.53 -0.15 -3.60
C LYS A 40 5.74 -1.10 -2.70
N ALA A 41 5.17 -0.63 -1.60
CA ALA A 41 4.37 -1.49 -0.73
C ALA A 41 3.08 -1.90 -1.45
N TYR A 42 2.78 -3.20 -1.41
CA TYR A 42 1.54 -3.72 -1.96
C TYR A 42 0.33 -3.11 -1.24
N ASN A 43 -0.63 -2.55 -1.99
CA ASN A 43 -1.86 -2.00 -1.46
C ASN A 43 -3.05 -2.54 -2.28
N ARG A 44 -3.77 -3.52 -1.72
CA ARG A 44 -4.92 -4.19 -2.38
C ARG A 44 -6.05 -3.21 -2.74
N ARG A 45 -6.14 -2.05 -2.07
CA ARG A 45 -7.12 -1.00 -2.39
C ARG A 45 -6.76 -0.22 -3.66
N LYS A 46 -5.47 -0.15 -4.01
CA LYS A 46 -4.99 0.48 -5.27
C LYS A 46 -5.07 -0.46 -6.47
N ALA A 47 -5.19 -1.77 -6.27
CA ALA A 47 -5.37 -2.71 -7.36
C ALA A 47 -6.73 -2.45 -8.03
N ARG A 48 -6.71 -1.94 -9.27
CA ARG A 48 -7.94 -1.80 -10.07
C ARG A 48 -8.57 -3.18 -10.21
N LYS A 49 -9.80 -3.34 -9.74
CA LYS A 49 -10.65 -4.43 -10.18
C LYS A 49 -10.85 -4.24 -11.68
N TRP A 50 -10.44 -5.21 -12.49
CA TRP A 50 -10.89 -5.27 -13.87
C TRP A 50 -12.38 -5.57 -13.81
N SER A 51 -13.21 -4.56 -14.10
CA SER A 51 -14.61 -4.77 -14.42
C SER A 51 -14.66 -5.29 -15.85
N ASP A 52 -15.22 -6.47 -16.06
CA ASP A 52 -15.56 -7.06 -17.37
C ASP A 52 -16.73 -6.32 -18.05
N ASP A 53 -16.76 -4.99 -17.97
CA ASP A 53 -17.76 -4.15 -18.65
C ASP A 53 -17.29 -3.79 -20.06
N SER A 54 -16.96 -4.81 -20.85
CA SER A 54 -16.88 -4.66 -22.30
C SER A 54 -17.59 -5.84 -22.97
N MET A 55 -18.71 -5.53 -23.60
CA MET A 55 -19.51 -6.39 -24.48
C MET A 55 -20.66 -7.19 -23.84
N THR A 56 -21.58 -6.51 -23.14
CA THR A 56 -23.01 -6.79 -23.37
C THR A 56 -23.39 -6.13 -24.71
N VAL A 57 -22.94 -6.74 -25.81
CA VAL A 57 -23.49 -6.47 -27.14
C VAL A 57 -24.91 -7.01 -27.11
N SER A 58 -25.87 -6.12 -27.33
CA SER A 58 -27.30 -6.41 -27.39
C SER A 58 -27.58 -7.66 -28.22
N SER A 59 -27.97 -8.74 -27.56
CA SER A 59 -28.27 -10.05 -28.15
C SER A 59 -29.63 -10.10 -28.87
N VAL A 60 -30.03 -8.98 -29.50
CA VAL A 60 -31.36 -8.84 -30.15
C VAL A 60 -31.28 -8.89 -31.68
N PHE A 61 -30.10 -9.00 -32.31
CA PHE A 61 -29.99 -8.84 -33.76
C PHE A 61 -29.34 -9.97 -34.59
N MET A 62 -29.13 -11.17 -34.05
CA MET A 62 -28.82 -12.35 -34.90
C MET A 62 -29.65 -13.57 -34.51
N GLY A 63 -30.97 -13.39 -34.56
CA GLY A 63 -31.90 -14.49 -34.72
C GLY A 63 -31.98 -14.91 -36.19
N SER A 64 -30.95 -15.59 -36.69
CA SER A 64 -31.08 -16.68 -37.68
C SER A 64 -29.71 -17.31 -37.92
N GLU A 65 -29.68 -18.64 -37.99
CA GLU A 65 -28.55 -19.45 -38.48
C GLU A 65 -27.42 -19.83 -37.49
N ILE A 66 -27.79 -20.28 -36.28
CA ILE A 66 -26.96 -21.27 -35.56
C ILE A 66 -27.70 -22.61 -35.58
N SER A 67 -27.89 -23.15 -36.79
CA SER A 67 -28.48 -24.49 -37.01
C SER A 67 -27.57 -25.36 -37.89
N MET A 68 -26.25 -25.28 -37.70
CA MET A 68 -25.29 -26.10 -38.46
C MET A 68 -24.14 -26.72 -37.64
N TRP A 69 -24.25 -26.74 -36.30
CA TRP A 69 -23.23 -27.38 -35.44
C TRP A 69 -23.76 -28.50 -34.53
N TYR A 70 -25.02 -28.90 -34.69
CA TYR A 70 -25.57 -30.13 -34.08
C TYR A 70 -25.93 -31.13 -35.17
N ASN A 71 -24.91 -31.73 -35.77
CA ASN A 71 -25.04 -33.01 -36.47
C ASN A 71 -23.67 -33.70 -36.44
N TYR A 72 -23.38 -34.37 -35.34
CA TYR A 72 -22.33 -35.38 -35.28
C TYR A 72 -23.01 -36.72 -35.01
N PRO A 73 -23.00 -37.67 -35.96
CA PRO A 73 -23.61 -38.97 -35.75
C PRO A 73 -22.75 -39.77 -34.78
N GLU A 74 -23.35 -40.21 -33.67
CA GLU A 74 -22.73 -41.14 -32.72
C GLU A 74 -22.48 -42.49 -33.41
N GLY A 75 -21.25 -42.67 -33.90
CA GLY A 75 -20.75 -43.93 -34.40
C GLY A 75 -20.22 -44.80 -33.26
N GLY A 76 -21.02 -45.80 -32.86
CA GLY A 76 -20.57 -47.17 -32.60
C GLY A 76 -19.85 -47.47 -31.28
N CYS A 77 -20.58 -48.08 -30.35
CA CYS A 77 -20.02 -49.09 -29.44
C CYS A 77 -21.02 -50.26 -29.37
N SER A 78 -20.74 -51.31 -30.14
CA SER A 78 -21.46 -52.59 -30.10
C SER A 78 -20.94 -53.47 -28.95
N GLN A 79 -21.87 -54.25 -28.40
CA GLN A 79 -21.74 -55.22 -27.30
C GLN A 79 -20.55 -56.17 -27.40
#